data_AF-A6IJU3-F1
#
_entry.id   AF-A6IJU3-F1
#
_cell.length_a   1.000
_cell.length_b   1.000
_cell.length_c   1.000
_cell.angle_alpha   90.00
_cell.angle_beta   90.00
_cell.angle_gamma   90.00
#
_symmetry.space_group_name_H-M   'P 1'
#
loop_
_entity.id
_entity.type
_entity.pdbx_description
1 polymer ?
#
loop_
_entity_poly.entity_id
_entity_poly.type
_entity_poly.pdbx_seq_one_letter_code
_entity_poly.pdbx_strand_id
1 'polypeptide(L)' 'MDPVAIHSCHLLQQLREQRIQGLLCDCMLVVRGVCFKAHKNVLAAFSQYFR' A
#
# COMPACT_ATOMS: atom_id res chain seq x y z
N MET A 1 -15.49 -16.35 -12.10
CA MET A 1 -14.37 -15.52 -11.62
C MET A 1 -13.67 -16.29 -10.52
N ASP A 2 -12.34 -16.40 -10.58
CA ASP A 2 -11.54 -17.12 -9.59
C ASP A 2 -11.71 -16.47 -8.19
N PRO A 3 -12.14 -17.21 -7.15
CA PRO A 3 -12.29 -16.69 -5.79
C PRO A 3 -11.03 -16.00 -5.25
N VAL A 4 -9.84 -16.49 -5.62
CA VAL A 4 -8.55 -15.93 -5.19
C VAL A 4 -8.32 -14.55 -5.80
N ALA A 5 -8.70 -14.37 -7.06
CA ALA A 5 -8.61 -13.08 -7.75
C ALA A 5 -9.53 -12.04 -7.10
N ILE A 6 -10.74 -12.42 -6.71
CA ILE A 6 -11.68 -11.53 -6.01
C ILE A 6 -11.10 -11.06 -4.66
N HIS A 7 -10.58 -11.99 -3.86
CA HIS A 7 -10.00 -11.66 -2.56
C HIS A 7 -8.82 -10.68 -2.69
N SER A 8 -7.91 -10.96 -3.63
CA SER A 8 -6.72 -10.13 -3.86
C SER A 8 -7.10 -8.71 -4.32
N CYS A 9 -8.09 -8.57 -5.20
CA CYS A 9 -8.61 -7.27 -5.61
C CYS A 9 -9.22 -6.49 -4.44
N HIS A 10 -10.05 -7.15 -3.63
CA HIS A 10 -10.65 -6.52 -2.45
C HIS A 10 -9.59 -6.08 -1.44
N LEU A 11 -8.59 -6.92 -1.17
CA LEU A 11 -7.48 -6.58 -0.27
C LEU A 11 -6.70 -5.36 -0.76
N LEU A 12 -6.35 -5.30 -2.05
CA LEU A 12 -5.65 -4.16 -2.64
C LEU A 12 -6.49 -2.88 -2.58
N GLN A 13 -7.81 -2.98 -2.77
CA GLN A 13 -8.72 -1.86 -2.61
C GLN A 13 -8.70 -1.33 -1.16
N GLN A 14 -8.79 -2.21 -0.16
CA GLN A 14 -8.75 -1.83 1.25
C GLN A 14 -7.41 -1.18 1.65
N LEU A 15 -6.27 -1.74 1.20
CA LEU A 15 -4.95 -1.15 1.42
C LEU A 15 -4.82 0.24 0.77
N ARG A 16 -5.46 0.45 -0.39
CA ARG A 16 -5.50 1.76 -1.04
C ARG A 16 -6.31 2.77 -0.22
N GLU A 17 -7.48 2.38 0.29
CA GLU A 17 -8.34 3.24 1.11
C GLU A 17 -7.64 3.64 2.41
N GLN A 18 -7.01 2.67 3.10
CA GLN A 18 -6.16 2.90 4.28
C GLN A 18 -5.05 3.91 3.99
N ARG A 19 -4.36 3.78 2.85
CA ARG A 19 -3.32 4.74 2.41
C ARG A 19 -3.86 6.15 2.22
N ILE A 20 -5.02 6.30 1.59
CA ILE A 20 -5.65 7.61 1.30
C ILE A 20 -6.10 8.29 2.61
N GLN A 21 -6.72 7.54 3.52
CA GLN A 21 -7.14 8.04 4.84
C GLN A 21 -5.95 8.19 5.80
N GLY A 22 -4.83 7.56 5.49
CA GLY A 22 -3.63 7.55 6.30
C GLY A 22 -3.77 6.72 7.58
N LEU A 23 -4.62 5.70 7.55
CA LEU A 23 -4.82 4.71 8.60
C LEU A 23 -3.90 3.52 8.36
N LEU A 24 -3.40 2.92 9.44
CA LEU A 24 -2.59 1.68 9.42
C LEU A 24 -1.30 1.74 8.57
N CYS A 25 -0.95 2.91 8.03
CA CYS A 25 0.32 3.15 7.39
C CYS A 25 1.45 3.17 8.42
N ASP A 26 2.50 2.39 8.17
CA ASP A 26 3.66 2.20 9.05
C ASP A 26 4.92 2.93 8.54
N CYS A 27 4.80 3.67 7.44
CA CYS A 27 5.86 4.53 6.89
C CYS A 27 5.31 5.74 6.13
N MET A 28 6.21 6.69 5.86
CA MET A 28 5.94 7.89 5.07
C MET A 28 7.15 8.21 4.20
N LEU A 29 6.91 8.42 2.89
CA LEU A 29 7.91 8.88 1.95
C LEU A 29 7.78 10.40 1.79
N VAL A 30 8.89 11.12 1.91
CA VAL A 30 8.92 12.58 1.70
C VAL A 30 9.67 12.86 0.40
N VAL A 31 8.96 13.39 -0.60
CA VAL A 31 9.53 13.71 -1.91
C VAL A 31 9.27 15.17 -2.21
N ARG A 32 10.35 15.96 -2.32
CA ARG A 32 10.28 17.41 -2.59
C ARG A 32 9.32 18.15 -1.64
N GLY A 33 9.32 17.78 -0.36
CA GLY A 33 8.46 18.37 0.67
C GLY A 33 7.03 17.83 0.72
N VAL A 34 6.65 16.92 -0.17
CA VAL A 34 5.32 16.28 -0.14
C VAL A 34 5.41 14.94 0.59
N CYS A 35 4.50 14.73 1.53
CA CYS A 35 4.44 13.54 2.37
C CYS A 35 3.45 12.51 1.81
N PHE A 36 3.92 11.27 1.62
CA PHE A 36 3.13 10.14 1.13
C PHE A 36 3.13 9.02 2.17
N LYS A 37 2.01 8.80 2.84
CA LYS A 37 1.83 7.64 3.73
C LYS A 37 1.79 6.35 2.91
N ALA A 38 2.39 5.27 3.42
CA ALA A 38 2.45 3.97 2.74
C ALA A 38 2.59 2.81 3.74
N HIS A 39 2.54 1.58 3.21
CA HIS A 39 2.76 0.34 3.95
C HIS A 39 4.09 -0.30 3.51
N LYS A 40 5.01 -0.58 4.42
CA LYS A 40 6.35 -1.13 4.11
C LYS A 40 6.26 -2.48 3.39
N ASN A 41 5.39 -3.37 3.86
CA ASN A 41 5.19 -4.69 3.27
C ASN A 41 4.71 -4.63 1.82
N VAL A 42 3.80 -3.70 1.50
CA VAL A 42 3.32 -3.46 0.14
C VAL A 42 4.47 -2.93 -0.73
N LEU A 43 5.25 -1.95 -0.23
CA LEU A 43 6.41 -1.44 -0.98
C LEU A 43 7.43 -2.55 -1.28
N ALA A 44 7.82 -3.36 -0.29
CA ALA A 44 8.78 -4.45 -0.44
C ALA A 44 8.30 -5.59 -1.35
N ALA A 45 6.98 -5.84 -1.39
CA ALA A 45 6.36 -6.85 -2.26
C ALA A 45 6.44 -6.44 -3.76
N PHE A 46 6.30 -5.15 -4.06
CA PHE A 46 6.21 -4.65 -5.44
C PHE A 46 7.46 -3.89 -5.94
N SER A 47 8.48 -3.72 -5.09
CA SER A 47 9.73 -3.07 -5.47
C SER A 47 10.90 -3.62 -4.65
N GLN A 48 11.88 -4.20 -5.34
CA GLN A 48 13.10 -4.72 -4.69
C GLN A 48 13.92 -3.63 -4.00
N TYR A 49 13.80 -2.38 -4.44
CA TYR A 49 14.46 -1.24 -3.78
C TYR A 49 13.96 -1.02 -2.34
N PHE A 50 12.70 -1.39 -2.06
CA PHE A 50 12.09 -1.25 -0.74
C PHE A 50 12.12 -2.53 0.10
N ARG A 51 12.72 -3.61 -0.41
CA ARG A 51 12.92 -4.86 0.33
C ARG A 51 14.24 -4.81 1.08
#